data_AF-A0A0E4C7C7-F1
#
_entry.id   AF-A0A0E4C7C7-F1
#
_cell.length_a   1.000
_cell.length_b   1.000
_cell.length_c   1.000
_cell.angle_alpha   90.00
_cell.angle_beta   90.00
_cell.angle_gamma   90.00
#
_symmetry.space_group_name_H-M   'P 1'
#
loop_
_entity.id
_entity.type
_entity.pdbx_description
1 polymer ?
#
loop_
_entity_poly.entity_id
_entity_poly.type
_entity_poly.pdbx_seq_one_letter_code
_entity_poly.pdbx_strand_id
1 'polypeptide(L)'
;MEKQIKLMRSELDIVADRVAPSVGIVRATSFEFEPVGTKDELDDLELKLVDNDFKNKMEAFVDARLPTDSVDARLHASMDILFKREFVVNISWSGIGHPNPKIPFNNFKNILKFYKYIGTCQGLIPTDQKIKEVLQNKFRHSKQRLELVGLVKTSHHRYKKY
;
A
#
# COMPACT_ATOMS: atom_id res chain seq x y z
N MET A 1 15.26 5.77 -50.84
CA MET A 1 15.46 5.01 -49.58
C MET A 1 14.92 5.77 -48.38
N GLU A 2 15.31 7.04 -48.16
CA GLU A 2 14.85 7.84 -47.00
C GLU A 2 13.34 8.08 -46.90
N LYS A 3 12.65 8.28 -48.05
CA LYS A 3 11.19 8.44 -48.08
C LYS A 3 10.44 7.22 -47.56
N GLN A 4 10.92 6.01 -47.86
CA GLN A 4 10.32 4.76 -47.36
C GLN A 4 10.54 4.60 -45.86
N ILE A 5 11.72 4.96 -45.35
CA ILE A 5 12.03 4.90 -43.92
C ILE A 5 11.16 5.90 -43.14
N LYS A 6 10.95 7.10 -43.68
CA LYS A 6 10.08 8.10 -43.05
C LYS A 6 8.61 7.68 -43.03
N LEU A 7 8.15 7.06 -44.12
CA LEU A 7 6.80 6.51 -44.21
C LEU A 7 6.58 5.37 -43.20
N MET A 8 7.52 4.42 -43.14
CA MET A 8 7.46 3.32 -42.16
C MET A 8 7.47 3.82 -40.72
N ARG A 9 8.23 4.88 -40.41
CA ARG A 9 8.23 5.49 -39.07
C ARG A 9 6.88 6.12 -38.73
N SER A 10 6.27 6.86 -39.67
CA SER A 10 4.94 7.43 -39.46
C SER A 10 3.86 6.36 -39.32
N GLU A 11 3.96 5.25 -40.04
CA GLU A 11 3.03 4.13 -39.92
C GLU A 11 3.19 3.42 -38.57
N LEU A 12 4.42 3.28 -38.06
CA LEU A 12 4.70 2.77 -36.71
C LEU A 12 4.09 3.64 -35.60
N ASP A 13 4.20 4.96 -35.69
CA ASP A 13 3.61 5.89 -34.71
C ASP A 13 2.06 5.81 -34.71
N ILE A 14 1.44 5.68 -35.89
CA ILE A 14 -0.02 5.54 -36.03
C ILE A 14 -0.51 4.19 -35.47
N VAL A 15 0.26 3.11 -35.66
CA VAL A 15 -0.08 1.80 -35.11
C VAL A 15 0.11 1.79 -33.59
N ALA A 16 1.15 2.44 -33.06
CA ALA A 16 1.35 2.55 -31.61
C ALA A 16 0.20 3.29 -30.91
N ASP A 17 -0.34 4.34 -31.52
CA ASP A 17 -1.51 5.09 -31.01
C ASP A 17 -2.81 4.26 -31.08
N ARG A 18 -2.96 3.43 -32.13
CA ARG A 18 -4.11 2.53 -32.32
C ARG A 18 -4.06 1.25 -31.47
N VAL A 19 -2.89 0.86 -30.97
CA VAL A 19 -2.68 -0.32 -30.11
C VAL A 19 -2.82 0.03 -28.63
N ALA A 20 -3.19 1.27 -28.27
CA ALA A 20 -3.71 1.56 -26.94
C ALA A 20 -5.17 1.06 -26.84
N PRO A 21 -5.49 -0.06 -26.18
CA PRO A 21 -6.86 -0.29 -25.77
C PRO A 21 -7.27 0.82 -24.81
N SER A 22 -8.32 1.53 -25.20
CA SER A 22 -9.19 2.35 -24.37
C SER A 22 -9.96 1.47 -23.37
N VAL A 23 -9.22 0.78 -22.51
CA VAL A 23 -9.68 0.11 -21.29
C VAL A 23 -8.49 0.18 -20.35
N GLY A 24 -8.58 1.02 -19.31
CA GLY A 24 -7.53 1.34 -18.32
C GLY A 24 -6.39 0.32 -18.19
N ILE A 25 -5.41 0.42 -19.09
CA ILE A 25 -4.17 -0.31 -19.01
C ILE A 25 -3.43 0.32 -17.84
N VAL A 26 -3.43 -0.37 -16.70
CA VAL A 26 -2.43 -0.15 -15.67
C VAL A 26 -1.10 -0.33 -16.38
N ARG A 27 -0.39 0.77 -16.68
CA ARG A 27 1.00 0.72 -17.12
C ARG A 27 1.70 -0.18 -16.12
N ALA A 28 2.17 -1.35 -16.55
CA ALA A 28 2.94 -2.24 -15.71
C ALA A 28 4.21 -1.46 -15.31
N THR A 29 4.15 -0.82 -14.16
CA THR A 29 5.31 -0.17 -13.57
C THR A 29 6.24 -1.32 -13.20
N SER A 30 7.50 -1.28 -13.64
CA SER A 30 8.57 -2.15 -13.13
C SER A 30 8.91 -1.85 -11.66
N PHE A 31 8.07 -1.06 -10.99
CA PHE A 31 8.23 -0.70 -9.61
C PHE A 31 7.82 -1.88 -8.75
N GLU A 32 8.81 -2.46 -8.09
CA GLU A 32 8.63 -3.46 -7.06
C GLU A 32 8.93 -2.83 -5.71
N PHE A 33 8.21 -3.31 -4.70
CA PHE A 33 8.39 -2.89 -3.32
C PHE A 33 8.52 -4.13 -2.44
N GLU A 34 9.63 -4.22 -1.73
CA GLU A 34 9.86 -5.25 -0.73
C GLU A 34 9.22 -4.79 0.59
N PRO A 35 8.39 -5.62 1.25
CA PRO A 35 7.77 -5.24 2.51
C PRO A 35 8.80 -4.88 3.59
N VAL A 36 8.53 -3.81 4.33
CA VAL A 36 9.41 -3.29 5.39
C VAL A 36 9.58 -4.35 6.49
N GLY A 37 10.83 -4.70 6.74
CA GLY A 37 11.27 -5.68 7.73
C GLY A 37 12.09 -5.10 8.88
N THR A 38 12.57 -3.86 8.77
CA THR A 38 13.45 -3.23 9.77
C THR A 38 13.06 -1.78 10.06
N LYS A 39 13.62 -1.23 11.15
CA LYS A 39 13.43 0.17 11.52
C LYS A 39 14.05 1.13 10.51
N ASP A 40 15.22 0.79 9.96
CA ASP A 40 15.91 1.63 8.98
C ASP A 40 15.12 1.70 7.66
N GLU A 41 14.56 0.57 7.22
CA GLU A 41 13.66 0.53 6.06
C GLU A 41 12.36 1.33 6.30
N LEU A 42 11.86 1.33 7.55
CA LEU A 42 10.71 2.15 7.93
C LEU A 42 11.02 3.66 7.86
N ASP A 43 12.19 4.06 8.33
CA ASP A 43 12.67 5.44 8.23
C ASP A 43 12.89 5.85 6.77
N ASP A 44 13.50 4.99 5.97
CA ASP A 44 13.72 5.21 4.54
C ASP A 44 12.40 5.36 3.78
N LEU A 45 11.39 4.53 4.08
CA LEU A 45 10.05 4.68 3.50
C LEU A 45 9.41 6.02 3.86
N GLU A 46 9.50 6.44 5.12
CA GLU A 46 8.96 7.73 5.59
C GLU A 46 9.59 8.92 4.87
N LEU A 47 10.89 8.86 4.59
CA LEU A 47 11.62 9.87 3.84
C LEU A 47 11.26 9.86 2.35
N LYS A 48 11.25 8.67 1.72
CA LYS A 48 10.94 8.51 0.29
C LYS A 48 9.51 8.92 -0.07
N LEU A 49 8.56 8.79 0.85
CA LEU A 49 7.18 9.23 0.63
C LEU A 49 7.00 10.76 0.54
N VAL A 50 8.06 11.54 0.80
CA VAL A 50 8.09 12.99 0.50
C VAL A 50 8.28 13.25 -0.99
N ASP A 51 8.99 12.37 -1.69
CA ASP A 51 9.22 12.48 -3.13
C ASP A 51 7.96 12.09 -3.91
N ASN A 52 7.46 13.00 -4.76
CA ASN A 52 6.21 12.78 -5.49
C ASN A 52 6.31 11.64 -6.50
N ASP A 53 7.48 11.44 -7.13
CA ASP A 53 7.64 10.38 -8.12
C ASP A 53 7.63 9.01 -7.47
N PHE A 54 8.34 8.84 -6.36
CA PHE A 54 8.29 7.62 -5.55
C PHE A 54 6.88 7.39 -5.01
N LYS A 55 6.26 8.43 -4.44
CA LYS A 55 4.90 8.35 -3.90
C LYS A 55 3.90 7.90 -4.97
N ASN A 56 3.91 8.49 -6.16
CA ASN A 56 3.00 8.12 -7.25
C ASN A 56 3.20 6.66 -7.70
N LYS A 57 4.46 6.18 -7.75
CA LYS A 57 4.76 4.78 -8.05
C LYS A 57 4.24 3.84 -6.95
N MET A 58 4.40 4.23 -5.70
CA MET A 58 3.94 3.48 -4.54
C MET A 58 2.40 3.42 -4.46
N GLU A 59 1.73 4.54 -4.76
CA GLU A 59 0.28 4.65 -4.91
C GLU A 59 -0.25 3.67 -5.97
N ALA A 60 0.34 3.69 -7.18
CA ALA A 60 -0.01 2.74 -8.23
C ALA A 60 0.27 1.28 -7.84
N PHE A 61 1.37 1.02 -7.13
CA PHE A 61 1.74 -0.32 -6.66
C PHE A 61 0.72 -0.90 -5.68
N VAL A 62 0.26 -0.10 -4.71
CA VAL A 62 -0.74 -0.56 -3.73
C VAL A 62 -2.11 -0.67 -4.38
N ASP A 63 -2.52 0.27 -5.24
CA ASP A 63 -3.83 0.22 -5.91
C ASP A 63 -4.00 -1.03 -6.76
N ALA A 64 -2.94 -1.52 -7.41
CA ALA A 64 -2.96 -2.76 -8.16
C ALA A 64 -3.17 -4.02 -7.29
N ARG A 65 -3.00 -3.94 -5.97
CA ARG A 65 -3.05 -5.07 -5.02
C ARG A 65 -4.16 -4.96 -3.98
N LEU A 66 -4.70 -3.75 -3.79
CA LEU A 66 -5.72 -3.47 -2.79
C LEU A 66 -7.11 -3.89 -3.28
N PRO A 67 -7.97 -4.37 -2.37
CA PRO A 67 -9.37 -4.59 -2.69
C PRO A 67 -10.09 -3.26 -3.00
N THR A 68 -11.17 -3.33 -3.77
CA THR A 68 -12.01 -2.17 -4.13
C THR A 68 -13.27 -2.03 -3.26
N ASP A 69 -13.50 -2.97 -2.34
CA ASP A 69 -14.75 -3.12 -1.59
C ASP A 69 -14.99 -2.04 -0.52
N SER A 70 -14.00 -1.76 0.33
CA SER A 70 -14.17 -0.87 1.49
C SER A 70 -12.86 -0.32 2.05
N VAL A 71 -12.98 0.78 2.79
CA VAL A 71 -11.88 1.40 3.57
C VAL A 71 -11.21 0.37 4.48
N ASP A 72 -11.99 -0.41 5.23
CA ASP A 72 -11.46 -1.40 6.17
C ASP A 72 -10.71 -2.53 5.47
N ALA A 73 -11.24 -3.04 4.35
CA ALA A 73 -10.56 -4.06 3.56
C ALA A 73 -9.21 -3.54 3.03
N ARG A 74 -9.18 -2.28 2.55
CA ARG A 74 -7.95 -1.65 2.03
C ARG A 74 -6.90 -1.44 3.11
N LEU A 75 -7.27 -0.83 4.23
CA LEU A 75 -6.35 -0.61 5.37
C LEU A 75 -5.86 -1.92 5.98
N HIS A 76 -6.68 -2.97 5.97
CA HIS A 76 -6.27 -4.29 6.45
C HIS A 76 -5.30 -5.01 5.50
N ALA A 77 -5.57 -4.95 4.20
CA ALA A 77 -4.73 -5.57 3.18
C ALA A 77 -3.37 -4.87 3.07
N SER A 78 -3.34 -3.54 3.18
CA SER A 78 -2.08 -2.78 3.07
C SER A 78 -1.05 -3.16 4.11
N MET A 79 -1.45 -3.58 5.31
CA MET A 79 -0.51 -4.05 6.33
C MET A 79 0.34 -5.23 5.85
N ASP A 80 -0.27 -6.19 5.15
CA ASP A 80 0.42 -7.38 4.65
C ASP A 80 1.16 -7.10 3.33
N ILE A 81 0.85 -5.99 2.65
CA ILE A 81 1.57 -5.52 1.46
C ILE A 81 2.83 -4.73 1.85
N LEU A 82 2.71 -3.88 2.88
CA LEU A 82 3.75 -2.90 3.22
C LEU A 82 4.76 -3.40 4.25
N PHE A 83 4.41 -4.40 5.06
CA PHE A 83 5.22 -4.80 6.21
C PHE A 83 5.35 -6.32 6.33
N LYS A 84 6.56 -6.78 6.68
CA LYS A 84 6.79 -8.16 7.12
C LYS A 84 6.10 -8.38 8.47
N ARG A 85 5.40 -9.50 8.63
CA ARG A 85 4.63 -9.78 9.86
C ARG A 85 5.51 -9.85 11.10
N GLU A 86 6.72 -10.39 10.92
CA GLU A 86 7.81 -10.49 11.87
C GLU A 86 8.30 -9.11 12.33
N PHE A 87 8.16 -8.08 11.49
CA PHE A 87 8.54 -6.73 11.85
C PHE A 87 7.43 -6.01 12.61
N VAL A 88 6.16 -6.22 12.23
CA VAL A 88 5.00 -5.55 12.84
C VAL A 88 4.89 -5.82 14.34
N VAL A 89 5.39 -6.96 14.84
CA VAL A 89 5.39 -7.26 16.30
C VAL A 89 6.24 -6.30 17.11
N ASN A 90 7.22 -5.63 16.48
CA ASN A 90 8.11 -4.65 17.11
C ASN A 90 7.55 -3.23 17.11
N ILE A 91 6.35 -3.03 16.55
CA ILE A 91 5.69 -1.72 16.41
C ILE A 91 4.58 -1.57 17.44
N SER A 92 4.39 -0.36 17.96
CA SER A 92 3.16 0.05 18.64
C SER A 92 2.79 1.48 18.26
N TRP A 93 1.60 1.93 18.64
CA TRP A 93 1.17 3.27 18.26
C TRP A 93 2.01 4.38 18.90
N SER A 94 2.24 4.33 20.21
CA SER A 94 2.97 5.36 20.96
C SER A 94 4.37 4.94 21.40
N GLY A 95 4.76 3.68 21.18
CA GLY A 95 6.02 3.12 21.69
C GLY A 95 6.03 2.83 23.19
N ILE A 96 5.00 3.29 23.93
CA ILE A 96 4.90 3.16 25.38
C ILE A 96 4.71 1.69 25.75
N GLY A 97 5.68 1.13 26.49
CA GLY A 97 5.64 -0.23 27.02
C GLY A 97 6.91 -0.52 27.82
N HIS A 98 6.76 -1.20 28.97
CA HIS A 98 7.85 -1.67 29.81
C HIS A 98 7.76 -3.20 29.91
N PRO A 99 8.87 -3.96 29.91
CA PRO A 99 10.28 -3.55 29.87
C PRO A 99 10.86 -3.26 28.49
N ASN A 100 10.16 -3.65 27.41
CA ASN A 100 10.66 -3.54 26.04
C ASN A 100 9.83 -2.53 25.23
N PRO A 101 10.26 -1.26 25.15
CA PRO A 101 9.56 -0.27 24.34
C PRO A 101 9.58 -0.67 22.86
N LYS A 102 8.48 -0.39 22.18
CA LYS A 102 8.30 -0.70 20.75
C LYS A 102 8.52 0.55 19.91
N ILE A 103 8.68 0.38 18.60
CA ILE A 103 8.80 1.49 17.65
C ILE A 103 7.49 2.30 17.66
N PRO A 104 7.52 3.63 17.96
CA PRO A 104 6.33 4.48 17.99
C PRO A 104 5.88 4.86 16.58
N PHE A 105 4.83 4.20 16.09
CA PHE A 105 4.35 4.40 14.71
C PHE A 105 3.71 5.77 14.48
N ASN A 106 3.21 6.41 15.53
CA ASN A 106 2.60 7.74 15.44
C ASN A 106 3.57 8.84 14.98
N ASN A 107 4.87 8.58 14.93
CA ASN A 107 5.89 9.53 14.48
C ASN A 107 6.06 9.58 12.95
N PHE A 108 5.61 8.56 12.21
CA PHE A 108 5.77 8.46 10.75
C PHE A 108 4.63 9.15 10.00
N LYS A 109 4.74 10.48 9.84
CA LYS A 109 3.65 11.33 9.34
C LYS A 109 3.37 11.11 7.86
N ASN A 110 4.38 10.87 7.03
CA ASN A 110 4.21 10.66 5.61
C ASN A 110 3.58 9.29 5.34
N ILE A 111 3.99 8.27 6.10
CA ILE A 111 3.32 6.95 6.08
C ILE A 111 1.87 7.08 6.53
N LEU A 112 1.56 7.84 7.59
CA LEU A 112 0.16 8.07 8.00
C LEU A 112 -0.67 8.81 6.94
N LYS A 113 -0.09 9.79 6.24
CA LYS A 113 -0.72 10.43 5.07
C LYS A 113 -0.93 9.43 3.93
N PHE A 114 0.02 8.54 3.70
CA PHE A 114 -0.12 7.48 2.70
C PHE A 114 -1.22 6.48 3.08
N TYR A 115 -1.41 6.18 4.37
CA TYR A 115 -2.55 5.40 4.83
C TYR A 115 -3.91 6.09 4.61
N LYS A 116 -3.99 7.43 4.62
CA LYS A 116 -5.21 8.15 4.19
C LYS A 116 -5.51 7.90 2.73
N TYR A 117 -4.49 7.97 1.87
CA TYR A 117 -4.63 7.64 0.46
C TYR A 117 -5.09 6.18 0.28
N ILE A 118 -4.39 5.22 0.91
CA ILE A 118 -4.73 3.79 0.84
C ILE A 118 -6.19 3.54 1.23
N GLY A 119 -6.64 4.13 2.34
CA GLY A 119 -8.00 3.94 2.80
C GLY A 119 -9.04 4.71 1.99
N THR A 120 -8.64 5.58 1.06
CA THR A 120 -9.59 6.29 0.20
C THR A 120 -10.28 5.31 -0.72
N CYS A 121 -11.61 5.25 -0.65
CA CYS A 121 -12.43 4.28 -1.37
C CYS A 121 -13.77 4.91 -1.72
N GLN A 122 -14.20 4.82 -2.98
CA GLN A 122 -15.50 5.33 -3.46
C GLN A 122 -15.76 6.81 -3.07
N GLY A 123 -14.72 7.65 -3.12
CA GLY A 123 -14.80 9.08 -2.75
C GLY A 123 -14.80 9.36 -1.24
N LEU A 124 -14.77 8.34 -0.39
CA LEU A 124 -14.64 8.50 1.06
C LEU A 124 -13.17 8.47 1.47
N ILE A 125 -12.74 9.50 2.21
CA ILE A 125 -11.40 9.57 2.80
C ILE A 125 -11.52 9.22 4.29
N PRO A 126 -10.74 8.27 4.82
CA PRO A 126 -10.78 7.91 6.24
C PRO A 126 -10.28 9.04 7.13
N THR A 127 -10.84 9.14 8.33
CA THR A 127 -10.35 10.06 9.36
C THR A 127 -9.03 9.56 9.97
N ASP A 128 -8.25 10.46 10.57
CA ASP A 128 -7.05 10.09 11.34
C ASP A 128 -7.37 9.09 12.46
N GLN A 129 -8.53 9.27 13.10
CA GLN A 129 -8.99 8.37 14.16
C GLN A 129 -9.24 6.95 13.63
N LYS A 130 -9.88 6.82 12.46
CA LYS A 130 -10.11 5.51 11.82
C LYS A 130 -8.81 4.80 11.47
N ILE A 131 -7.85 5.53 10.90
CA ILE A 131 -6.51 4.98 10.58
C ILE A 131 -5.81 4.51 11.86
N LYS A 132 -5.80 5.36 12.89
CA LYS A 132 -5.24 5.04 14.19
C LYS A 132 -5.85 3.77 14.77
N GLU A 133 -7.17 3.64 14.79
CA GLU A 133 -7.86 2.47 15.33
C GLU A 133 -7.47 1.19 14.60
N VAL A 134 -7.46 1.22 13.26
CA VAL A 134 -7.09 0.04 12.45
C VAL A 134 -5.63 -0.35 12.70
N LEU A 135 -4.70 0.61 12.68
CA LEU A 135 -3.28 0.35 12.90
C LEU A 135 -3.00 -0.12 14.34
N GLN A 136 -3.59 0.53 15.34
CA GLN A 136 -3.50 0.12 16.74
C GLN A 136 -3.96 -1.33 16.93
N ASN A 137 -5.10 -1.68 16.32
CA ASN A 137 -5.61 -3.04 16.38
C ASN A 137 -4.63 -4.04 15.72
N LYS A 138 -4.05 -3.67 14.58
CA LYS A 138 -3.06 -4.50 13.88
C LYS A 138 -1.78 -4.70 14.68
N PHE A 139 -1.29 -3.66 15.34
CA PHE A 139 -0.11 -3.75 16.20
C PHE A 139 -0.40 -4.58 17.46
N ARG A 140 -1.57 -4.41 18.07
CA ARG A 140 -1.99 -5.18 19.26
C ARG A 140 -2.05 -6.69 19.00
N HIS A 141 -2.62 -7.08 17.87
CA HIS A 141 -2.81 -8.50 17.51
C HIS A 141 -1.67 -9.07 16.64
N SER A 142 -0.58 -8.32 16.44
CA SER A 142 0.53 -8.72 15.58
C SER A 142 1.18 -10.03 16.02
N LYS A 143 1.45 -10.21 17.32
CA LYS A 143 2.07 -11.43 17.86
C LYS A 143 1.21 -12.67 17.63
N GLN A 144 -0.08 -12.58 17.95
CA GLN A 144 -1.04 -13.66 17.68
C GLN A 144 -1.10 -13.98 16.18
N ARG A 145 -1.08 -12.97 15.31
CA ARG A 145 -1.10 -13.16 13.85
C ARG A 145 0.18 -13.82 13.32
N LEU A 146 1.34 -13.58 13.97
CA LEU A 146 2.61 -14.22 13.62
C LEU A 146 2.61 -15.70 14.03
N GLU A 147 2.04 -16.03 15.18
CA GLU A 147 1.94 -17.41 15.69
C GLU A 147 0.95 -18.26 14.88
N LEU A 148 -0.02 -17.63 14.20
CA LEU A 148 -1.03 -18.30 13.37
C LEU A 148 -0.54 -18.67 11.94
N VAL A 149 0.75 -18.59 11.64
CA VAL A 149 1.31 -18.99 10.33
C VAL A 149 0.99 -20.48 10.07
N GLY A 150 0.07 -20.72 9.12
CA GLY A 150 -0.47 -22.04 8.77
C GLY A 150 -1.99 -22.18 8.95
N LEU A 151 -2.65 -21.28 9.70
CA LEU A 151 -4.08 -21.35 10.01
C LEU A 151 -4.81 -20.04 9.62
N VAL A 152 -5.44 -20.08 8.43
CA VAL A 152 -6.54 -19.22 7.95
C VAL A 152 -6.27 -17.71 7.82
N LYS A 153 -6.43 -17.17 6.59
CA LYS A 153 -6.51 -15.72 6.34
C LYS A 153 -7.74 -15.15 7.04
N THR A 154 -7.59 -14.05 7.78
CA THR A 154 -8.73 -13.35 8.39
C THR A 154 -9.69 -12.86 7.31
N SER A 155 -10.87 -13.47 7.22
CA SER A 155 -11.97 -13.04 6.34
C SER A 155 -12.79 -11.93 7.01
N HIS A 156 -13.18 -10.93 6.22
CA HIS A 156 -14.09 -9.88 6.67
C HIS A 156 -15.50 -10.47 6.79
N HIS A 157 -16.05 -10.55 8.00
CA HIS A 157 -17.45 -10.98 8.21
C HIS A 157 -18.39 -9.84 7.79
N ARG A 158 -19.02 -9.96 6.61
CA ARG A 158 -20.15 -9.10 6.23
C ARG A 158 -21.36 -9.50 7.08
N TYR A 159 -21.80 -8.65 8.00
CA TYR A 159 -23.12 -8.80 8.62
C TYR A 159 -24.19 -8.46 7.56
N LYS A 160 -25.01 -9.45 7.18
CA LYS A 160 -26.28 -9.20 6.49
C LYS A 160 -27.24 -8.61 7.52
N LYS A 161 -27.63 -7.34 7.36
CA LYS A 161 -28.86 -6.84 7.97
C LYS A 161 -30.04 -7.31 7.12
N TYR A 162 -31.00 -7.98 7.76
CA TYR A 162 -32.32 -8.27 7.23
C TYR A 162 -33.20 -7.03 7.30
#